data_AF-A0A6P4XT13-F1
#
_entry.id   AF-A0A6P4XT13-F1
#
_cell.length_a   1.000
_cell.length_b   1.000
_cell.length_c   1.000
_cell.angle_alpha   90.00
_cell.angle_beta   90.00
_cell.angle_gamma   90.00
#
_symmetry.space_group_name_H-M   'P 1'
#
loop_
_entity.id
_entity.type
_entity.pdbx_description
1 polymer ?
#
loop_
_entity_poly.entity_id
_entity_poly.type
_entity_poly.pdbx_seq_one_letter_code
_entity_poly.pdbx_strand_id
1 'polypeptide(L)'
;METVWKAQARRWLGFLFVLVCLTQSVTGVVDVTIVSKYQFFGESEDTRLYCYYTGSYISQNGYQFGVEVDTGAGTTFHSQRGTTKVSGVWWSTNILVRAGDFRVGAFSCLVSDGSQTEKATTFKMKSEADVWPVAFTVTASLGDPVTLQMVQKSGRTGTLEWRKGGVGGTALTGQNGLSLTIASVQSSDEGIYECYYQGDTDRKQGIMRLIVRGVPAG
;
A
#
# COMPACT_ATOMS: atom_id res chain seq x y z
N MET A 1 -62.12 -46.22 24.48
CA MET A 1 -60.92 -46.63 23.72
C MET A 1 -60.99 -46.02 22.32
N GLU A 2 -61.13 -44.69 22.23
CA GLU A 2 -61.32 -44.00 20.93
C GLU A 2 -60.90 -42.51 20.97
N THR A 3 -60.14 -42.10 22.00
CA THR A 3 -59.72 -40.71 22.20
C THR A 3 -58.22 -40.57 22.44
N VAL A 4 -57.44 -41.63 22.24
CA VAL A 4 -55.97 -41.63 22.40
C VAL A 4 -55.23 -41.57 21.05
N TRP A 5 -55.91 -41.85 19.93
CA TRP A 5 -55.29 -41.87 18.59
C TRP A 5 -55.26 -40.52 17.85
N LYS A 6 -55.71 -39.43 18.48
CA LYS A 6 -55.49 -38.06 17.94
C LYS A 6 -54.33 -37.32 18.61
N ALA A 7 -53.63 -37.95 19.57
CA ALA A 7 -52.44 -37.39 20.21
C ALA A 7 -51.14 -37.73 19.46
N GLN A 8 -51.18 -38.60 18.45
CA GLN A 8 -49.97 -39.11 17.77
C GLN A 8 -49.77 -38.55 16.35
N ALA A 9 -50.78 -37.88 15.77
CA ALA A 9 -50.69 -37.24 14.45
C ALA A 9 -50.43 -35.72 14.50
N ARG A 10 -50.19 -35.16 15.70
CA ARG A 10 -49.83 -33.74 15.91
C ARG A 10 -48.42 -33.54 16.46
N ARG A 11 -47.62 -34.62 16.48
CA ARG A 11 -46.24 -34.64 16.95
C ARG A 11 -45.20 -34.79 15.83
N TRP A 12 -45.64 -34.78 14.56
CA TRP A 12 -44.81 -35.12 13.40
C TRP A 12 -44.86 -34.06 12.27
N LEU A 13 -45.08 -32.78 12.62
CA LEU A 13 -45.03 -31.68 11.65
C LEU A 13 -44.29 -30.43 12.15
N GLY A 14 -43.71 -30.46 13.36
CA GLY A 14 -43.05 -29.30 13.97
C GLY A 14 -41.52 -29.32 13.93
N PHE A 15 -40.89 -30.37 13.41
CA PHE A 15 -39.44 -30.61 13.60
C PHE A 15 -38.71 -31.10 12.35
N LEU A 16 -39.12 -30.64 11.17
CA LEU A 16 -38.46 -31.03 9.92
C LEU A 16 -38.29 -29.87 8.94
N PHE A 17 -38.04 -28.67 9.46
CA PHE A 17 -37.44 -27.58 8.67
C PHE A 17 -36.80 -26.58 9.63
N VAL A 18 -35.78 -27.00 10.38
CA VAL A 18 -34.68 -26.06 10.67
C VAL A 18 -33.98 -25.88 9.33
N LEU A 19 -34.59 -25.02 8.50
CA LEU A 19 -33.93 -24.38 7.38
C LEU A 19 -32.81 -23.62 8.07
N VAL A 20 -31.62 -24.24 8.11
CA VAL A 20 -30.39 -23.48 8.31
C VAL A 20 -30.36 -22.57 7.09
N CYS A 21 -31.03 -21.43 7.20
CA CYS A 21 -30.65 -20.25 6.46
C CYS A 21 -29.21 -19.99 6.91
N LEU A 22 -28.27 -20.70 6.28
CA LEU A 22 -26.99 -20.14 5.92
C LEU A 22 -27.38 -18.94 5.07
N THR A 23 -27.78 -17.85 5.73
CA THR A 23 -27.68 -16.54 5.14
C THR A 23 -26.21 -16.46 4.80
N GLN A 24 -25.89 -16.72 3.53
CA GLN A 24 -24.68 -16.15 2.95
C GLN A 24 -24.87 -14.66 3.17
N SER A 25 -24.39 -14.16 4.31
CA SER A 25 -24.08 -12.77 4.45
C SER A 25 -23.05 -12.57 3.35
N VAL A 26 -23.49 -12.01 2.23
CA VAL A 26 -22.60 -11.40 1.26
C VAL A 26 -21.97 -10.25 2.04
N THR A 27 -20.91 -10.56 2.79
CA THR A 27 -20.06 -9.55 3.40
C THR A 27 -19.53 -8.76 2.23
N GLY A 28 -19.75 -7.45 2.23
CA GLY A 28 -19.26 -6.59 1.16
C GLY A 28 -17.75 -6.82 0.96
N VAL A 29 -17.30 -6.69 -0.28
CA VAL A 29 -15.87 -6.65 -0.56
C VAL A 29 -15.40 -5.24 -0.24
N VAL A 30 -14.39 -5.11 0.61
CA VAL A 30 -13.67 -3.85 0.78
C VAL A 30 -12.85 -3.66 -0.48
N ASP A 31 -12.96 -2.51 -1.13
CA ASP A 31 -12.08 -2.12 -2.24
C ASP A 31 -11.46 -0.78 -1.86
N VAL A 32 -10.14 -0.64 -1.93
CA VAL A 32 -9.41 0.60 -1.61
C VAL A 32 -8.56 1.09 -2.77
N THR A 33 -8.66 2.40 -3.05
CA THR A 33 -7.83 3.10 -4.01
C THR A 33 -7.19 4.33 -3.36
N ILE A 34 -5.87 4.47 -3.51
CA ILE A 34 -5.13 5.67 -3.12
C ILE A 34 -4.75 6.49 -4.36
N VAL A 35 -4.94 7.81 -4.30
CA VAL A 35 -4.55 8.74 -5.36
C VAL A 35 -3.59 9.78 -4.81
N SER A 36 -2.43 9.92 -5.45
CA SER A 36 -1.42 10.92 -5.12
C SER A 36 -1.49 12.09 -6.09
N LYS A 37 -1.85 13.28 -5.59
CA LYS A 37 -1.74 14.53 -6.35
C LYS A 37 -0.35 15.12 -6.14
N TYR A 38 0.32 15.47 -7.23
CA TYR A 38 1.73 15.88 -7.25
C TYR A 38 2.62 14.77 -6.71
N GLN A 39 2.71 13.71 -7.50
CA GLN A 39 3.57 12.57 -7.20
C GLN A 39 5.05 12.95 -7.28
N PHE A 40 5.42 13.71 -8.31
CA PHE A 40 6.63 14.51 -8.33
C PHE A 40 6.26 15.94 -7.93
N PHE A 41 6.82 16.44 -6.84
CA PHE A 41 6.49 17.76 -6.31
C PHE A 41 7.72 18.67 -6.27
N GLY A 42 7.50 19.95 -6.56
CA GLY A 42 8.50 20.99 -6.32
C GLY A 42 8.39 21.57 -4.91
N GLU A 43 9.26 22.51 -4.59
CA GLU A 43 9.35 23.02 -3.21
C GLU A 43 8.17 23.90 -2.79
N SER A 44 7.47 24.54 -3.73
CA SER A 44 6.54 25.64 -3.47
C SER A 44 5.08 25.26 -3.23
N GLU A 45 4.68 24.00 -3.46
CA GLU A 45 3.27 23.59 -3.36
C GLU A 45 3.04 22.46 -2.34
N ASP A 46 1.87 22.54 -1.70
CA ASP A 46 1.35 21.46 -0.88
C ASP A 46 1.03 20.25 -1.78
N THR A 47 1.23 19.05 -1.25
CA THR A 47 0.86 17.82 -1.95
C THR A 47 -0.31 17.14 -1.26
N ARG A 48 -1.05 16.31 -2.00
CA ARG A 48 -2.23 15.65 -1.44
C ARG A 48 -2.22 14.16 -1.71
N LEU A 49 -2.77 13.42 -0.76
CA LEU A 49 -3.15 12.02 -0.87
C LEU A 49 -4.66 11.92 -0.66
N TYR A 50 -5.32 11.08 -1.44
CA TYR A 50 -6.73 10.77 -1.30
C TYR A 50 -6.89 9.27 -1.15
N CYS A 51 -7.73 8.84 -0.22
CA CYS A 51 -8.09 7.44 -0.05
C CYS A 51 -9.58 7.27 -0.29
N TYR A 52 -9.90 6.48 -1.32
CA TYR A 52 -11.24 6.13 -1.77
C TYR A 52 -11.48 4.65 -1.46
N TYR A 53 -12.70 4.27 -1.09
CA TYR A 53 -13.02 2.88 -0.77
C TYR A 53 -14.51 2.49 -0.84
N THR A 54 -14.91 1.31 -1.29
CA THR A 54 -16.35 0.95 -1.26
C THR A 54 -16.73 0.20 0.01
N GLY A 55 -17.98 0.35 0.50
CA GLY A 55 -18.50 -0.36 1.69
C GLY A 55 -19.35 0.49 2.66
N SER A 56 -20.21 -0.15 3.45
CA SER A 56 -21.04 0.49 4.50
C SER A 56 -20.35 0.39 5.86
N TYR A 57 -20.04 1.54 6.46
CA TYR A 57 -19.42 1.71 7.79
C TYR A 57 -18.06 1.03 7.97
N ILE A 58 -17.00 1.78 7.65
CA ILE A 58 -15.62 1.36 7.87
C ILE A 58 -15.12 1.98 9.18
N SER A 59 -14.91 1.15 10.20
CA SER A 59 -14.29 1.57 11.45
C SER A 59 -12.77 1.61 11.27
N GLN A 60 -12.26 2.74 10.78
CA GLN A 60 -10.83 2.88 10.55
C GLN A 60 -9.98 2.97 11.83
N ASN A 61 -10.56 2.92 13.04
CA ASN A 61 -9.85 2.99 14.33
C ASN A 61 -8.72 4.06 14.37
N GLY A 62 -8.90 5.18 13.65
CA GLY A 62 -7.91 6.26 13.58
C GLY A 62 -6.74 6.06 12.60
N TYR A 63 -6.73 5.03 11.75
CA TYR A 63 -5.72 4.84 10.70
C TYR A 63 -6.31 5.19 9.32
N GLN A 64 -6.06 6.41 8.86
CA GLN A 64 -6.43 6.85 7.51
C GLN A 64 -5.27 6.73 6.53
N PHE A 65 -4.06 7.04 6.99
CA PHE A 65 -2.85 7.07 6.18
C PHE A 65 -1.63 6.69 7.01
N GLY A 66 -0.64 6.08 6.37
CA GLY A 66 0.65 5.78 6.99
C GLY A 66 1.84 5.97 6.05
N VAL A 67 3.03 5.78 6.63
CA VAL A 67 4.29 5.68 5.91
C VAL A 67 4.72 4.23 5.95
N GLU A 68 4.90 3.61 4.79
CA GLU A 68 5.20 2.18 4.70
C GLU A 68 6.62 1.85 5.14
N VAL A 69 7.56 2.79 4.92
CA VAL A 69 8.97 2.57 5.20
C VAL A 69 9.69 3.90 5.43
N ASP A 70 10.69 3.91 6.31
CA ASP A 70 11.56 5.07 6.51
C ASP A 70 12.50 5.26 5.33
N THR A 71 12.19 6.19 4.44
CA THR A 71 13.02 6.58 3.29
C THR A 71 13.99 7.73 3.62
N GLY A 72 14.34 7.91 4.89
CA GLY A 72 15.22 8.96 5.40
C GLY A 72 14.50 10.12 6.09
N ALA A 73 13.16 10.12 6.09
CA ALA A 73 12.34 11.13 6.75
C ALA A 73 11.54 10.55 7.95
N GLY A 74 11.83 9.33 8.38
CA GLY A 74 11.10 8.66 9.45
C GLY A 74 9.73 8.12 9.02
N THR A 75 9.16 7.28 9.87
CA THR A 75 7.81 6.70 9.69
C THR A 75 6.72 7.44 10.45
N THR A 76 7.08 8.37 11.35
CA THR A 76 6.12 9.14 12.13
C THR A 76 5.22 9.95 11.20
N PHE A 77 3.90 9.82 11.37
CA PHE A 77 2.94 10.62 10.64
C PHE A 77 2.95 12.05 11.19
N HIS A 78 3.81 12.88 10.60
CA HIS A 78 4.12 14.22 11.10
C HIS A 78 2.89 15.13 11.17
N SER A 79 2.82 16.03 12.16
CA SER A 79 1.69 16.95 12.37
C SER A 79 1.43 17.89 11.19
N GLN A 80 2.42 18.06 10.31
CA GLN A 80 2.28 18.82 9.06
C GLN A 80 1.61 18.03 7.92
N ARG A 81 1.12 16.81 8.20
CA ARG A 81 0.27 16.01 7.34
C ARG A 81 -1.15 16.07 7.90
N GLY A 82 -1.91 17.07 7.47
CA GLY A 82 -3.26 17.30 7.94
C GLY A 82 -4.25 16.37 7.25
N THR A 83 -4.84 15.43 8.02
CA THR A 83 -5.87 14.53 7.50
C THR A 83 -7.26 15.11 7.75
N THR A 84 -8.05 15.23 6.69
CA THR A 84 -9.43 15.72 6.74
C THR A 84 -10.36 14.82 5.94
N LYS A 85 -11.61 14.76 6.36
CA LYS A 85 -12.65 14.05 5.62
C LYS A 85 -13.10 14.91 4.44
N VAL A 86 -13.14 14.33 3.25
CA VAL A 86 -13.70 14.97 2.05
C VAL A 86 -15.14 14.49 1.88
N SER A 87 -16.03 15.37 1.42
CA SER A 87 -17.48 15.15 1.25
C SER A 87 -17.88 13.68 1.02
N GLY A 88 -18.78 13.16 1.87
CA GLY A 88 -19.17 11.74 1.90
C GLY A 88 -18.38 10.92 2.94
N VAL A 89 -17.54 9.98 2.47
CA VAL A 89 -16.88 8.92 3.27
C VAL A 89 -15.35 8.86 3.05
N TRP A 90 -14.79 9.67 2.15
CA TRP A 90 -13.36 9.65 1.78
C TRP A 90 -12.47 10.45 2.70
N TRP A 91 -11.19 10.08 2.75
CA TRP A 91 -10.17 10.81 3.50
C TRP A 91 -9.15 11.43 2.55
N SER A 92 -8.69 12.63 2.90
CA SER A 92 -7.54 13.25 2.26
C SER A 92 -6.51 13.66 3.29
N THR A 93 -5.24 13.55 2.92
CA THR A 93 -4.14 14.17 3.67
C THR A 93 -3.54 15.27 2.83
N ASN A 94 -3.55 16.49 3.36
CA ASN A 94 -2.75 17.59 2.85
C ASN A 94 -1.37 17.56 3.51
N ILE A 95 -0.33 17.37 2.71
CA ILE A 95 1.06 17.38 3.15
C ILE A 95 1.62 18.76 2.82
N LEU A 96 1.81 19.56 3.87
CA LEU A 96 2.16 20.97 3.73
C LEU A 96 3.57 21.17 3.17
N VAL A 97 3.82 22.26 2.45
CA VAL A 97 5.15 22.67 1.97
C VAL A 97 6.19 22.62 3.08
N ARG A 98 5.84 23.16 4.26
CA ARG A 98 6.71 23.21 5.45
C ARG A 98 7.06 21.83 6.03
N ALA A 99 6.47 20.76 5.52
CA ALA A 99 6.89 19.39 5.82
C ALA A 99 8.23 19.03 5.17
N GLY A 100 8.74 19.83 4.23
CA GLY A 100 10.08 19.63 3.67
C GLY A 100 10.26 18.21 3.13
N ASP A 101 11.25 17.50 3.67
CA ASP A 101 11.62 16.14 3.28
C ASP A 101 10.64 15.07 3.76
N PHE A 102 9.81 15.35 4.77
CA PHE A 102 8.69 14.48 5.15
C PHE A 102 7.62 14.36 4.04
N ARG A 103 7.77 15.06 2.91
CA ARG A 103 6.93 14.87 1.71
C ARG A 103 7.39 13.70 0.84
N VAL A 104 8.64 13.27 0.96
CA VAL A 104 9.22 12.15 0.20
C VAL A 104 8.89 10.83 0.92
N GLY A 105 8.52 9.80 0.17
CA GLY A 105 8.39 8.45 0.72
C GLY A 105 7.31 7.60 0.07
N ALA A 106 7.10 6.43 0.66
CA ALA A 106 6.02 5.51 0.34
C ALA A 106 4.88 5.65 1.36
N PHE A 107 3.71 6.01 0.87
CA PHE A 107 2.52 6.28 1.66
C PHE A 107 1.47 5.24 1.38
N SER A 108 0.68 4.90 2.39
CA SER A 108 -0.46 4.01 2.21
C SER A 108 -1.73 4.58 2.79
N CYS A 109 -2.85 4.03 2.33
CA CYS A 109 -4.07 4.04 3.08
C CYS A 109 -4.57 2.62 3.26
N LEU A 110 -5.05 2.33 4.46
CA LEU A 110 -5.53 1.02 4.87
C LEU A 110 -6.98 1.17 5.29
N VAL A 111 -7.80 0.22 4.87
CA VAL A 111 -9.24 0.20 5.07
C VAL A 111 -9.62 -1.16 5.60
N SER A 112 -10.40 -1.19 6.68
CA SER A 112 -10.90 -2.44 7.26
C SER A 112 -12.37 -2.31 7.67
N ASP A 113 -13.15 -3.35 7.35
CA ASP A 113 -14.55 -3.49 7.79
C ASP A 113 -14.69 -4.41 9.03
N GLY A 114 -13.56 -4.80 9.64
CA GLY A 114 -13.49 -5.75 10.75
C GLY A 114 -13.37 -7.23 10.33
N SER A 115 -13.67 -7.56 9.07
CA SER A 115 -13.52 -8.90 8.50
C SER A 115 -12.38 -9.00 7.50
N GLN A 116 -12.20 -7.93 6.70
CA GLN A 116 -11.21 -7.79 5.65
C GLN A 116 -10.40 -6.53 5.92
N THR A 117 -9.15 -6.55 5.45
CA THR A 117 -8.27 -5.39 5.47
C THR A 117 -7.62 -5.28 4.12
N GLU A 118 -7.81 -4.13 3.47
CA GLU A 118 -7.11 -3.79 2.24
C GLU A 118 -6.19 -2.60 2.46
N LYS A 119 -5.07 -2.60 1.74
CA LYS A 119 -4.08 -1.54 1.78
C LYS A 119 -3.61 -1.20 0.38
N ALA A 120 -3.69 0.08 0.03
CA ALA A 120 -3.11 0.61 -1.20
C ALA A 120 -1.90 1.51 -0.88
N THR A 121 -0.88 1.46 -1.72
CA THR A 121 0.38 2.19 -1.55
C THR A 121 0.65 3.09 -2.76
N THR A 122 1.13 4.30 -2.50
CA THR A 122 1.61 5.26 -3.51
C THR A 122 2.93 5.89 -3.06
N PHE A 123 3.64 6.53 -3.98
CA PHE A 123 4.92 7.17 -3.72
C PHE A 123 4.84 8.67 -3.95
N LYS A 124 5.69 9.43 -3.27
CA LYS A 124 5.99 10.82 -3.59
C LYS A 124 7.49 11.05 -3.59
N MET A 125 7.96 11.82 -4.55
CA MET A 125 9.37 12.18 -4.73
C MET A 125 9.49 13.64 -5.13
N LYS A 126 10.68 14.19 -4.92
CA LYS A 126 11.03 15.53 -5.40
C LYS A 126 11.06 15.55 -6.93
N SER A 127 10.56 16.62 -7.52
CA SER A 127 10.67 16.84 -8.98
C SER A 127 12.14 16.97 -9.43
N GLU A 128 12.98 17.44 -8.53
CA GLU A 128 14.42 17.63 -8.65
C GLU A 128 15.23 16.44 -8.11
N ALA A 129 14.58 15.30 -7.86
CA ALA A 129 15.27 14.06 -7.52
C ALA A 129 16.30 13.69 -8.60
N ASP A 130 17.41 13.09 -8.17
CA ASP A 130 18.54 12.77 -9.03
C ASP A 130 18.19 11.66 -10.03
N VAL A 131 17.33 10.73 -9.61
CA VAL A 131 16.84 9.61 -10.40
C VAL A 131 15.34 9.42 -10.20
N TRP A 132 14.62 9.02 -11.25
CA TRP A 132 13.20 8.68 -11.20
C TRP A 132 12.97 7.22 -11.57
N PRO A 133 11.99 6.52 -10.96
CA PRO A 133 11.62 5.19 -11.40
C PRO A 133 10.95 5.22 -12.77
N VAL A 134 11.27 4.23 -13.62
CA VAL A 134 10.55 4.01 -14.89
C VAL A 134 9.09 3.60 -14.62
N ALA A 135 8.87 2.84 -13.56
CA ALA A 135 7.55 2.45 -13.07
C ALA A 135 7.51 2.47 -11.54
N PHE A 136 6.44 3.00 -10.96
CA PHE A 136 6.29 3.04 -9.50
C PHE A 136 6.09 1.68 -8.86
N THR A 137 5.46 0.77 -9.61
CA THR A 137 5.18 -0.58 -9.16
C THR A 137 5.51 -1.52 -10.30
N VAL A 138 6.31 -2.53 -9.99
CA VAL A 138 6.62 -3.65 -10.87
C VAL A 138 6.04 -4.90 -10.22
N THR A 139 5.40 -5.75 -11.01
CA THR A 139 4.85 -7.01 -10.53
C THR A 139 5.51 -8.16 -11.26
N ALA A 140 6.02 -9.14 -10.52
CA ALA A 140 6.65 -10.34 -11.05
C ALA A 140 6.09 -11.58 -10.35
N SER A 141 6.15 -12.74 -11.01
CA SER A 141 5.81 -14.01 -10.38
C SER A 141 7.06 -14.66 -9.78
N LEU A 142 6.88 -15.59 -8.85
CA LEU A 142 7.99 -16.39 -8.34
C LEU A 142 8.76 -17.07 -9.47
N GLY A 143 10.09 -16.98 -9.43
CA GLY A 143 10.99 -17.54 -10.45
C GLY A 143 11.17 -16.69 -11.71
N ASP A 144 10.30 -15.72 -11.98
CA ASP A 144 10.45 -14.84 -13.13
C ASP A 144 11.68 -13.92 -12.94
N PRO A 145 12.42 -13.60 -14.01
CA PRO A 145 13.37 -12.51 -13.98
C PRO A 145 12.64 -11.16 -13.95
N VAL A 146 13.15 -10.20 -13.19
CA VAL A 146 12.63 -8.83 -13.18
C VAL A 146 13.76 -7.82 -13.14
N THR A 147 13.57 -6.68 -13.81
CA THR A 147 14.48 -5.54 -13.72
C THR A 147 13.74 -4.33 -13.18
N LEU A 148 14.22 -3.82 -12.05
CA LEU A 148 13.82 -2.53 -11.50
C LEU A 148 14.68 -1.45 -12.16
N GLN A 149 14.04 -0.45 -12.77
CA GLN A 149 14.72 0.56 -13.59
C GLN A 149 14.46 1.98 -13.09
N MET A 150 15.53 2.75 -13.07
CA MET A 150 15.57 4.19 -12.84
C MET A 150 16.06 4.91 -14.09
N VAL A 151 15.74 6.19 -14.20
CA VAL A 151 16.31 7.12 -15.18
C VAL A 151 16.99 8.25 -14.43
N GLN A 152 18.19 8.61 -14.87
CA GLN A 152 18.87 9.78 -14.33
C GLN A 152 18.18 11.06 -14.80
N LYS A 153 17.91 11.96 -13.86
CA LYS A 153 17.20 13.23 -14.08
C LYS A 153 18.05 14.46 -13.80
N SER A 154 19.07 14.33 -12.94
CA SER A 154 20.04 15.39 -12.69
C SER A 154 21.35 15.16 -13.46
N GLY A 155 22.19 16.19 -13.52
CA GLY A 155 23.57 16.06 -14.04
C GLY A 155 24.57 15.53 -13.01
N ARG A 156 24.11 15.06 -11.83
CA ARG A 156 25.00 14.56 -10.77
C ARG A 156 25.75 13.32 -11.25
N THR A 157 27.02 13.23 -10.89
CA THR A 157 27.86 12.05 -11.13
C THR A 157 28.28 11.45 -9.79
N GLY A 158 28.45 10.13 -9.74
CA GLY A 158 28.87 9.43 -8.53
C GLY A 158 28.41 7.98 -8.54
N THR A 159 28.59 7.32 -7.41
CA THR A 159 28.15 5.94 -7.20
C THR A 159 26.69 5.92 -6.77
N LEU A 160 25.82 5.24 -7.52
CA LEU A 160 24.47 4.94 -7.06
C LEU A 160 24.50 3.80 -6.04
N GLU A 161 23.52 3.80 -5.16
CA GLU A 161 23.26 2.74 -4.20
C GLU A 161 21.78 2.37 -4.28
N TRP A 162 21.51 1.08 -4.42
CA TRP A 162 20.18 0.54 -4.24
C TRP A 162 19.98 0.09 -2.80
N ARG A 163 18.80 0.36 -2.27
CA ARG A 163 18.41 -0.06 -0.93
C ARG A 163 17.01 -0.65 -0.95
N LYS A 164 16.80 -1.72 -0.20
CA LYS A 164 15.49 -2.33 0.00
C LYS A 164 15.04 -2.13 1.44
N GLY A 165 13.81 -1.65 1.63
CA GLY A 165 13.22 -1.53 2.97
C GLY A 165 13.69 -0.31 3.76
N GLY A 166 14.12 0.76 3.09
CA GLY A 166 14.43 2.04 3.75
C GLY A 166 15.67 2.01 4.62
N VAL A 167 15.81 3.02 5.48
CA VAL A 167 16.93 3.24 6.41
C VAL A 167 17.13 2.06 7.37
N GLY A 168 16.07 1.34 7.74
CA GLY A 168 16.14 0.12 8.55
C GLY A 168 16.39 -1.17 7.75
N GLY A 169 16.37 -1.07 6.41
CA GLY A 169 16.50 -2.20 5.51
C GLY A 169 17.92 -2.43 4.98
N THR A 170 18.01 -3.22 3.93
CA THR A 170 19.27 -3.76 3.37
C THR A 170 19.78 -2.91 2.22
N ALA A 171 21.01 -2.41 2.34
CA ALA A 171 21.75 -1.86 1.20
C ALA A 171 22.19 -3.00 0.28
N LEU A 172 21.97 -2.85 -1.02
CA LEU A 172 22.32 -3.84 -2.04
C LEU A 172 23.71 -3.50 -2.60
N THR A 173 24.74 -3.78 -1.78
CA THR A 173 26.13 -3.43 -2.08
C THR A 173 26.57 -3.95 -3.45
N GLY A 174 27.23 -3.08 -4.23
CA GLY A 174 27.71 -3.39 -5.58
C GLY A 174 26.67 -3.18 -6.69
N GLN A 175 25.40 -2.95 -6.34
CA GLN A 175 24.37 -2.54 -7.29
C GLN A 175 24.45 -1.03 -7.50
N ASN A 176 25.27 -0.61 -8.47
CA ASN A 176 25.60 0.80 -8.69
C ASN A 176 25.05 1.37 -10.01
N GLY A 177 24.27 0.57 -10.74
CA GLY A 177 23.65 0.99 -12.00
C GLY A 177 22.25 1.56 -11.81
N LEU A 178 21.71 2.18 -12.86
CA LEU A 178 20.30 2.60 -12.92
C LEU A 178 19.32 1.42 -13.08
N SER A 179 19.83 0.21 -13.25
CA SER A 179 19.03 -1.02 -13.37
C SER A 179 19.48 -2.02 -12.32
N LEU A 180 18.52 -2.60 -11.61
CA LEU A 180 18.71 -3.69 -10.66
C LEU A 180 17.96 -4.92 -11.19
N THR A 181 18.70 -5.95 -11.56
CA THR A 181 18.12 -7.19 -12.10
C THR A 181 18.10 -8.27 -11.02
N ILE A 182 16.93 -8.87 -10.82
CA ILE A 182 16.73 -10.05 -9.99
C ILE A 182 16.44 -11.20 -10.96
N ALA A 183 17.36 -12.15 -11.07
CA ALA A 183 17.30 -13.19 -12.11
C ALA A 183 16.17 -14.21 -11.88
N SER A 184 15.80 -14.44 -10.62
CA SER A 184 14.77 -15.41 -10.23
C SER A 184 14.09 -14.95 -8.94
N VAL A 185 12.96 -14.25 -9.09
CA VAL A 185 12.23 -13.60 -7.99
C VAL A 185 11.81 -14.60 -6.90
N GLN A 186 12.05 -14.24 -5.64
CA GLN A 186 11.60 -14.92 -4.44
C GLN A 186 10.56 -14.09 -3.69
N SER A 187 9.77 -14.70 -2.80
CA SER A 187 8.85 -13.94 -1.93
C SER A 187 9.57 -12.90 -1.08
N SER A 188 10.81 -13.19 -0.66
CA SER A 188 11.66 -12.26 0.07
C SER A 188 12.14 -11.06 -0.75
N ASP A 189 11.91 -11.04 -2.07
CA ASP A 189 12.22 -9.91 -2.94
C ASP A 189 11.09 -8.87 -2.97
N GLU A 190 9.87 -9.21 -2.53
CA GLU A 190 8.81 -8.21 -2.38
C GLU A 190 9.24 -7.06 -1.45
N GLY A 191 8.97 -5.82 -1.85
CA GLY A 191 9.19 -4.67 -1.00
C GLY A 191 9.37 -3.36 -1.75
N ILE A 192 9.72 -2.33 -0.99
CA ILE A 192 10.02 -0.99 -1.49
C ILE A 192 11.53 -0.86 -1.68
N TYR A 193 11.91 -0.39 -2.86
CA TYR A 193 13.27 -0.16 -3.28
C TYR A 193 13.51 1.33 -3.49
N GLU A 194 14.68 1.79 -3.04
CA GLU A 194 15.19 3.13 -3.24
C GLU A 194 16.48 3.07 -4.04
N CYS A 195 16.71 4.08 -4.89
CA CYS A 195 17.96 4.30 -5.59
C CYS A 195 18.37 5.77 -5.43
N TYR A 196 19.60 6.01 -5.00
CA TYR A 196 20.15 7.35 -4.80
C TYR A 196 21.66 7.35 -4.96
N TYR A 197 22.26 8.53 -5.17
CA TYR A 197 23.70 8.68 -5.10
C TYR A 197 24.17 8.56 -3.64
N GLN A 198 25.26 7.83 -3.42
CA GLN A 198 25.87 7.73 -2.09
C GLN A 198 26.14 9.13 -1.51
N GLY A 199 25.85 9.28 -0.21
CA GLY A 199 25.93 10.58 0.47
C GLY A 199 24.77 11.52 0.19
N ASP A 200 23.69 11.08 -0.46
CA ASP A 200 22.47 11.89 -0.59
C ASP A 200 21.82 12.18 0.77
N THR A 201 21.76 13.46 1.15
CA THR A 201 21.05 13.94 2.34
C THR A 201 19.74 14.61 2.02
N ASP A 202 19.56 15.07 0.78
CA ASP A 202 18.48 15.97 0.37
C ASP A 202 17.22 15.24 -0.11
N ARG A 203 17.15 13.93 0.14
CA ARG A 203 16.05 13.06 -0.25
C ARG A 203 15.74 13.13 -1.76
N LYS A 204 16.79 13.07 -2.58
CA LYS A 204 16.71 13.09 -4.05
C LYS A 204 16.68 11.67 -4.66
N GLN A 205 16.20 10.70 -3.90
CA GLN A 205 16.09 9.31 -4.34
C GLN A 205 14.91 9.05 -5.29
N GLY A 206 15.04 8.01 -6.09
CA GLY A 206 13.93 7.32 -6.75
C GLY A 206 13.38 6.22 -5.83
N ILE A 207 12.06 6.03 -5.80
CA ILE A 207 11.37 5.04 -4.94
C ILE A 207 10.38 4.25 -5.78
N MET A 208 10.40 2.92 -5.66
CA MET A 208 9.46 2.03 -6.35
C MET A 208 9.15 0.80 -5.49
N ARG A 209 8.11 0.04 -5.87
CA ARG A 209 7.76 -1.23 -5.22
C ARG A 209 7.82 -2.40 -6.20
N LEU A 210 8.38 -3.51 -5.73
CA LEU A 210 8.22 -4.82 -6.35
C LEU A 210 7.11 -5.57 -5.61
N ILE A 211 6.12 -6.05 -6.35
CA ILE A 211 5.08 -6.98 -5.88
C ILE A 211 5.43 -8.37 -6.41
N VAL A 212 5.41 -9.37 -5.53
CA VAL A 212 5.67 -10.76 -5.91
C VAL A 212 4.38 -11.55 -5.84
N ARG A 213 3.94 -12.06 -6.99
CA ARG A 213 2.77 -12.93 -7.09
C ARG A 213 3.20 -14.38 -6.92
N GLY A 214 2.58 -15.07 -5.97
CA GLY A 214 2.61 -16.52 -5.89
C GLY A 214 1.37 -17.12 -6.58
N VAL A 215 1.54 -18.30 -7.17
CA VAL A 215 0.45 -19.27 -7.24
C VAL A 215 0.65 -20.17 -6.02
N PRO A 216 -0.38 -20.44 -5.18
CA PRO A 216 -0.25 -21.48 -4.15
C PRO A 216 0.15 -22.79 -4.82
N ALA A 217 1.19 -23.45 -4.31
CA ALA A 217 1.51 -24.79 -4.76
C ALA A 217 0.42 -25.74 -4.26
N GLY A 218 -0.52 -26.10 -5.15
CA GLY A 218 -1.41 -27.26 -5.05
C GLY A 218 -2.48 -27.21 -3.97
#